data_AF-A0A956B6B2-F1
#
_entry.id   AF-A0A956B6B2-F1
#
_cell.length_a   1.000
_cell.length_b   1.000
_cell.length_c   1.000
_cell.angle_alpha   90.00
_cell.angle_beta   90.00
_cell.angle_gamma   90.00
#
_symmetry.space_group_name_H-M   'P 1'
#
loop_
_entity.id
_entity.type
_entity.pdbx_description
1 polymer ?
#
loop_
_entity_poly.entity_id
_entity_poly.type
_entity_poly.pdbx_seq_one_letter_code
_entity_poly.pdbx_strand_id
1 'polypeptide(L)'
;MSGIELYDAEQGELRAPDWLQPDGALSLLVGVEARAHAVGEVLAGFLAPLGVEVEPVGAGPEVSFLRLEVADDALTLSGGPVEGEAPEGTDDEVLQLAYLLVHYRAPLPLAEALEEAEAQLAYGYETLSVAMHKLDELGWPKAVDGEVRAPVEEMLASALEALSQDLDTPAAVGALMEGLKEVNRLVQSGKGVAPKVRARTLARAVRDAEALGAVLGCFQTPPHEAVEARRAQLAAARGLEVERVDALVQARVDARAQGDFAKADALRAEIEALGVRIHDGASGSRWSL
;
A
#
# COMPACT_ATOMS: atom_id res chain seq x y z
N MET A 1 8.82 -32.96 3.79
CA MET A 1 9.50 -32.29 4.91
C MET A 1 10.90 -31.95 4.45
N SER A 2 11.14 -30.67 4.20
CA SER A 2 12.48 -30.08 4.14
C SER A 2 12.24 -28.58 4.29
N GLY A 3 12.13 -28.14 5.55
CA GLY A 3 12.17 -26.73 5.87
C GLY A 3 13.59 -26.21 5.58
N ILE A 4 13.67 -24.93 5.23
CA ILE A 4 14.94 -24.22 5.15
C ILE A 4 15.41 -24.04 6.59
N GLU A 5 16.36 -24.85 7.03
CA GLU A 5 17.00 -24.68 8.34
C GLU A 5 18.04 -23.56 8.21
N LEU A 6 17.69 -22.38 8.72
CA LEU A 6 18.61 -21.25 8.90
C LEU A 6 19.51 -21.42 10.14
N TYR A 7 19.55 -22.60 10.74
CA TYR A 7 20.23 -22.81 12.03
C TYR A 7 20.71 -24.26 12.18
N ASP A 8 22.04 -24.45 12.28
CA ASP A 8 22.63 -25.73 12.67
C ASP A 8 22.60 -25.84 14.21
N ALA A 9 21.71 -26.71 14.72
CA ALA A 9 21.49 -26.87 16.15
C ALA A 9 22.64 -27.58 16.89
N GLU A 10 23.56 -28.26 16.18
CA GLU A 10 24.72 -28.92 16.79
C GLU A 10 25.92 -27.96 16.92
N GLN A 11 26.03 -26.94 16.06
CA GLN A 11 27.15 -26.00 16.03
C GLN A 11 26.81 -24.57 16.45
N GLY A 12 25.53 -24.18 16.50
CA GLY A 12 25.10 -22.88 17.01
C GLY A 12 25.47 -21.69 16.12
N GLU A 13 25.70 -21.91 14.81
CA GLU A 13 26.04 -20.87 13.84
C GLU A 13 25.09 -20.88 12.62
N LEU A 14 24.80 -19.69 12.10
CA LEU A 14 24.05 -19.45 10.86
C LEU A 14 24.94 -19.73 9.65
N ARG A 15 24.50 -20.60 8.72
CA ARG A 15 25.16 -20.81 7.43
C ARG A 15 24.33 -20.23 6.29
N ALA A 16 24.99 -19.44 5.44
CA ALA A 16 24.40 -18.99 4.18
C ALA A 16 24.17 -20.18 3.22
N PRO A 17 23.07 -20.19 2.46
CA PRO A 17 22.77 -21.26 1.51
C PRO A 17 23.78 -21.32 0.34
N ASP A 18 23.97 -22.53 -0.21
CA ASP A 18 25.04 -22.87 -1.18
C ASP A 18 25.11 -22.01 -2.47
N TRP A 19 24.05 -21.26 -2.78
CA TRP A 19 24.00 -20.31 -3.90
C TRP A 19 24.68 -18.97 -3.58
N LEU A 20 24.98 -18.69 -2.31
CA LEU A 20 25.72 -17.52 -1.84
C LEU A 20 27.19 -17.91 -1.59
N GLN A 21 27.96 -18.06 -2.66
CA GLN A 21 29.40 -18.40 -2.58
C GLN A 21 30.27 -17.14 -2.32
N PRO A 22 31.44 -17.28 -1.68
CA PRO A 22 32.20 -16.17 -1.06
C PRO A 22 32.88 -15.21 -2.06
N ASP A 23 32.84 -15.54 -3.34
CA ASP A 23 33.66 -14.93 -4.38
C ASP A 23 32.82 -14.11 -5.39
N GLY A 24 31.49 -14.12 -5.23
CA GLY A 24 30.55 -13.43 -6.09
C GLY A 24 30.09 -12.11 -5.47
N ALA A 25 30.79 -11.02 -5.76
CA ALA A 25 30.33 -9.68 -5.40
C ALA A 25 28.95 -9.40 -6.01
N LEU A 26 27.94 -9.10 -5.18
CA LEU A 26 26.69 -8.53 -5.66
C LEU A 26 26.85 -7.01 -5.74
N SER A 27 27.34 -6.53 -6.89
CA SER A 27 27.51 -5.09 -7.14
C SER A 27 26.21 -4.51 -7.67
N LEU A 28 25.69 -3.51 -6.97
CA LEU A 28 24.40 -2.90 -7.27
C LEU A 28 24.60 -1.38 -7.26
N LEU A 29 24.70 -0.80 -8.45
CA LEU A 29 25.13 0.58 -8.65
C LEU A 29 23.90 1.50 -8.63
N VAL A 30 23.66 2.10 -7.46
CA VAL A 30 22.54 3.00 -7.17
C VAL A 30 23.06 4.43 -7.16
N GLY A 31 22.62 5.27 -8.09
CA GLY A 31 22.92 6.70 -8.11
C GLY A 31 21.68 7.50 -7.74
N VAL A 32 21.69 8.17 -6.58
CA VAL A 32 20.60 9.06 -6.10
C VAL A 32 21.23 10.34 -5.55
N GLU A 33 20.79 11.50 -6.04
CA GLU A 33 21.13 12.78 -5.40
C GLU A 33 20.10 13.14 -4.32
N ALA A 34 20.64 13.37 -3.11
CA ALA A 34 20.10 14.21 -2.04
C ALA A 34 18.91 13.71 -1.17
N ARG A 35 19.01 12.53 -0.55
CA ARG A 35 18.48 12.27 0.84
C ARG A 35 19.01 10.97 1.50
N ALA A 36 20.26 10.61 1.20
CA ALA A 36 20.86 9.28 1.38
C ALA A 36 21.16 8.80 2.83
N HIS A 37 20.95 9.58 3.90
CA HIS A 37 21.53 9.22 5.20
C HIS A 37 20.61 8.40 6.13
N ALA A 38 19.29 8.62 6.09
CA ALA A 38 18.35 7.94 7.00
C ALA A 38 17.95 6.53 6.50
N VAL A 39 17.75 6.39 5.19
CA VAL A 39 17.41 5.11 4.54
C VAL A 39 18.58 4.14 4.59
N GLY A 40 19.81 4.65 4.45
CA GLY A 40 21.04 3.86 4.61
C GLY A 40 21.21 3.28 6.01
N GLU A 41 20.89 4.04 7.07
CA GLU A 41 20.99 3.55 8.46
C GLU A 41 19.90 2.53 8.83
N VAL A 42 18.67 2.69 8.31
CA VAL A 42 17.56 1.76 8.56
C VAL A 42 17.81 0.42 7.85
N LEU A 43 18.26 0.45 6.59
CA LEU A 43 18.65 -0.75 5.84
C LEU A 43 19.89 -1.41 6.44
N ALA A 44 20.90 -0.65 6.86
CA ALA A 44 22.05 -1.19 7.57
C ALA A 44 21.64 -1.86 8.90
N GLY A 45 20.72 -1.27 9.67
CA GLY A 45 20.20 -1.88 10.90
C GLY A 45 19.39 -3.17 10.67
N PHE A 46 18.65 -3.24 9.57
CA PHE A 46 17.85 -4.41 9.19
C PHE A 46 18.69 -5.55 8.61
N LEU A 47 19.75 -5.22 7.86
CA LEU A 47 20.58 -6.17 7.13
C LEU A 47 21.88 -6.57 7.88
N ALA A 48 22.33 -5.80 8.87
CA ALA A 48 23.49 -6.14 9.69
C ALA A 48 23.39 -7.49 10.42
N PRO A 49 22.23 -7.91 10.98
CA PRO A 49 22.07 -9.24 11.56
C PRO A 49 22.19 -10.38 10.53
N LEU A 50 22.09 -10.06 9.23
CA LEU A 50 22.21 -10.98 8.10
C LEU A 50 23.62 -10.94 7.46
N GLY A 51 24.55 -10.14 7.98
CA GLY A 51 25.95 -10.08 7.54
C GLY A 51 26.21 -9.25 6.28
N VAL A 52 25.34 -8.30 5.94
CA VAL A 52 25.44 -7.48 4.71
C VAL A 52 25.88 -6.04 5.04
N GLU A 53 26.93 -5.55 4.38
CA GLU A 53 27.48 -4.17 4.50
C GLU A 53 27.13 -3.29 3.27
N VAL A 54 27.02 -1.96 3.45
CA VAL A 54 26.53 -1.00 2.43
C VAL A 54 27.46 0.23 2.29
N GLU A 55 27.90 0.60 1.07
CA GLU A 55 28.74 1.79 0.74
C GLU A 55 28.30 2.55 -0.56
N PRO A 56 28.58 3.87 -0.74
CA PRO A 56 28.01 4.70 -1.83
C PRO A 56 28.98 5.08 -3.01
N VAL A 57 28.49 5.19 -4.27
CA VAL A 57 29.31 5.54 -5.48
C VAL A 57 28.53 6.40 -6.56
N GLY A 58 29.21 7.31 -7.29
CA GLY A 58 28.64 8.33 -8.23
C GLY A 58 28.64 8.06 -9.78
N ALA A 59 28.17 9.04 -10.59
CA ALA A 59 27.42 8.88 -11.89
C ALA A 59 28.13 9.10 -13.27
N GLY A 60 27.57 8.54 -14.38
CA GLY A 60 27.98 8.70 -15.82
C GLY A 60 26.91 8.24 -16.87
N PRO A 61 27.08 8.45 -18.22
CA PRO A 61 25.99 8.95 -19.10
C PRO A 61 25.41 8.09 -20.27
N GLU A 62 25.52 6.76 -20.34
CA GLU A 62 24.86 5.97 -21.42
C GLU A 62 24.12 4.74 -20.85
N VAL A 63 22.81 4.63 -21.12
CA VAL A 63 21.86 3.79 -20.34
C VAL A 63 21.29 2.61 -21.16
N SER A 64 21.49 1.41 -20.61
CA SER A 64 20.72 0.19 -20.85
C SER A 64 20.26 -0.30 -19.47
N PHE A 65 18.97 -0.57 -19.27
CA PHE A 65 18.39 -0.67 -17.93
C PHE A 65 18.75 -1.97 -17.17
N LEU A 66 19.39 -1.76 -16.03
CA LEU A 66 19.09 -2.37 -14.72
C LEU A 66 19.44 -1.28 -13.71
N ARG A 67 18.46 -0.50 -13.25
CA ARG A 67 18.68 0.60 -12.32
C ARG A 67 17.74 0.44 -11.13
N LEU A 68 18.32 0.07 -9.99
CA LEU A 68 17.72 0.24 -8.68
C LEU A 68 17.96 1.71 -8.28
N GLU A 69 16.88 2.49 -8.23
CA GLU A 69 16.90 3.88 -7.76
C GLU A 69 15.89 3.98 -6.62
N VAL A 70 16.39 4.26 -5.42
CA VAL A 70 15.56 4.59 -4.25
C VAL A 70 15.55 6.11 -4.13
N ALA A 71 14.50 6.75 -4.67
CA ALA A 71 14.04 8.09 -4.26
C ALA A 71 12.68 8.41 -4.87
N ASP A 72 11.64 7.88 -4.24
CA ASP A 72 10.42 8.56 -3.76
C ASP A 72 9.54 7.41 -3.27
N ASP A 73 10.13 6.76 -2.27
CA ASP A 73 9.57 5.70 -1.47
C ASP A 73 9.10 4.46 -2.24
N ALA A 74 9.80 4.02 -3.32
CA ALA A 74 9.36 2.87 -4.11
C ALA A 74 10.32 1.86 -4.79
N LEU A 75 10.00 0.54 -4.75
CA LEU A 75 10.83 -0.59 -5.21
C LEU A 75 10.33 -1.24 -6.50
N THR A 76 10.84 -0.86 -7.67
CA THR A 76 10.44 -1.48 -8.96
C THR A 76 11.40 -2.58 -9.41
N LEU A 77 10.87 -3.75 -9.80
CA LEU A 77 11.63 -4.89 -10.37
C LEU A 77 11.13 -5.20 -11.80
N SER A 78 12.00 -5.20 -12.81
CA SER A 78 11.66 -5.81 -14.12
C SER A 78 12.91 -6.33 -14.86
N GLY A 79 12.79 -7.53 -15.44
CA GLY A 79 13.77 -8.16 -16.33
C GLY A 79 13.15 -8.84 -17.56
N GLY A 80 11.83 -8.95 -17.64
CA GLY A 80 11.09 -9.35 -18.83
C GLY A 80 10.79 -8.15 -19.75
N PRO A 81 10.47 -8.40 -21.03
CA PRO A 81 10.08 -7.33 -21.94
C PRO A 81 8.79 -6.66 -21.46
N VAL A 82 8.75 -5.32 -21.52
CA VAL A 82 7.54 -4.53 -21.26
C VAL A 82 6.78 -4.41 -22.58
N GLU A 83 5.51 -4.82 -22.57
CA GLU A 83 4.61 -4.73 -23.70
C GLU A 83 3.70 -3.51 -23.52
N GLY A 84 3.90 -2.50 -24.37
CA GLY A 84 3.16 -1.24 -24.33
C GLY A 84 3.93 -0.10 -23.65
N GLU A 85 3.27 1.04 -23.53
CA GLU A 85 3.81 2.26 -22.92
C GLU A 85 2.80 2.83 -21.93
N ALA A 86 3.28 3.38 -20.82
CA ALA A 86 2.44 4.06 -19.85
C ALA A 86 1.95 5.40 -20.45
N PRO A 87 0.67 5.77 -20.26
CA PRO A 87 0.18 7.09 -20.62
C PRO A 87 0.98 8.22 -19.96
N GLU A 88 1.12 9.35 -20.64
CA GLU A 88 1.73 10.55 -20.06
C GLU A 88 0.94 11.00 -18.82
N GLY A 89 1.64 11.25 -17.72
CA GLY A 89 1.02 11.62 -16.44
C GLY A 89 0.43 10.46 -15.64
N THR A 90 0.81 9.21 -15.95
CA THR A 90 0.53 8.06 -15.08
C THR A 90 1.14 8.32 -13.70
N ASP A 91 0.36 8.03 -12.65
CA ASP A 91 0.79 8.16 -11.26
C ASP A 91 1.94 7.21 -10.92
N ASP A 92 2.94 7.69 -10.18
CA ASP A 92 4.17 6.93 -9.90
C ASP A 92 3.89 5.69 -9.07
N GLU A 93 2.97 5.75 -8.10
CA GLU A 93 2.60 4.59 -7.29
C GLU A 93 1.81 3.56 -8.14
N VAL A 94 0.96 4.02 -9.06
CA VAL A 94 0.25 3.13 -10.02
C VAL A 94 1.23 2.41 -10.91
N LEU A 95 2.19 3.14 -11.48
CA LEU A 95 3.23 2.56 -12.32
C LEU A 95 4.07 1.55 -11.54
N GLN A 96 4.50 1.92 -10.34
CA GLN A 96 5.24 1.06 -9.43
C GLN A 96 4.48 -0.23 -9.12
N LEU A 97 3.20 -0.15 -8.73
CA LEU A 97 2.44 -1.34 -8.40
C LEU A 97 2.23 -2.21 -9.65
N ALA A 98 2.03 -1.63 -10.84
CA ALA A 98 1.89 -2.38 -12.08
C ALA A 98 3.12 -3.27 -12.36
N TYR A 99 4.32 -2.76 -12.11
CA TYR A 99 5.55 -3.57 -12.22
C TYR A 99 5.63 -4.70 -11.20
N LEU A 100 5.04 -4.54 -10.00
CA LEU A 100 5.06 -5.56 -8.94
C LEU A 100 4.00 -6.65 -9.12
N LEU A 101 2.96 -6.37 -9.90
CA LEU A 101 1.89 -7.35 -10.19
C LEU A 101 2.37 -8.48 -11.10
N VAL A 102 3.50 -8.30 -11.78
CA VAL A 102 4.06 -9.30 -12.68
C VAL A 102 5.45 -9.69 -12.21
N HIS A 103 5.70 -10.99 -12.10
CA HIS A 103 7.01 -11.50 -11.71
C HIS A 103 8.09 -10.95 -12.67
N TYR A 104 9.21 -10.46 -12.14
CA TYR A 104 10.21 -9.73 -12.92
C TYR A 104 10.78 -10.51 -14.12
N ARG A 105 10.65 -11.85 -14.13
CA ARG A 105 11.09 -12.74 -15.23
C ARG A 105 10.06 -12.90 -16.36
N ALA A 106 8.83 -12.45 -16.16
CA ALA A 106 7.74 -12.59 -17.11
C ALA A 106 7.60 -11.31 -17.98
N PRO A 107 7.09 -11.44 -19.22
CA PRO A 107 6.65 -10.28 -19.99
C PRO A 107 5.60 -9.48 -19.23
N LEU A 108 5.74 -8.16 -19.19
CA LEU A 108 4.80 -7.26 -18.52
C LEU A 108 3.79 -6.69 -19.53
N PRO A 109 2.52 -7.14 -19.52
CA PRO A 109 1.45 -6.46 -20.23
C PRO A 109 1.09 -5.15 -19.50
N LEU A 110 1.73 -4.05 -19.90
CA LEU A 110 1.76 -2.82 -19.09
C LEU A 110 0.37 -2.17 -18.95
N ALA A 111 -0.43 -2.17 -20.01
CA ALA A 111 -1.76 -1.54 -19.97
C ALA A 111 -2.70 -2.25 -18.99
N GLU A 112 -2.72 -3.58 -19.02
CA GLU A 112 -3.52 -4.42 -18.13
C GLU A 112 -3.01 -4.31 -16.67
N ALA A 113 -1.69 -4.29 -16.49
CA ALA A 113 -1.09 -4.14 -15.17
C ALA A 113 -1.38 -2.76 -14.56
N LEU A 114 -1.41 -1.69 -15.37
CA LEU A 114 -1.79 -0.34 -14.91
C LEU A 114 -3.25 -0.28 -14.47
N GLU A 115 -4.18 -0.87 -15.23
CA GLU A 115 -5.60 -0.92 -14.85
C GLU A 115 -5.79 -1.66 -13.52
N GLU A 116 -5.11 -2.79 -13.35
CA GLU A 116 -5.15 -3.56 -12.11
C GLU A 116 -4.51 -2.81 -10.94
N ALA A 117 -3.35 -2.20 -11.15
CA ALA A 117 -2.65 -1.42 -10.14
C ALA A 117 -3.48 -0.23 -9.65
N GLU A 118 -4.12 0.50 -10.57
CA GLU A 118 -4.98 1.63 -10.22
C GLU A 118 -6.15 1.18 -9.33
N ALA A 119 -6.79 0.07 -9.68
CA ALA A 119 -7.88 -0.51 -8.89
C ALA A 119 -7.41 -0.99 -7.50
N GLN A 120 -6.24 -1.63 -7.44
CA GLN A 120 -5.68 -2.14 -6.18
C GLN A 120 -5.23 -1.01 -5.24
N LEU A 121 -4.61 0.06 -5.75
CA LEU A 121 -4.25 1.24 -4.96
C LEU A 121 -5.48 1.97 -4.42
N ALA A 122 -6.48 2.19 -5.28
CA ALA A 122 -7.75 2.79 -4.87
C ALA A 122 -8.36 2.01 -3.70
N TYR A 123 -8.45 0.69 -3.86
CA TYR A 123 -8.99 -0.21 -2.86
C TYR A 123 -8.19 -0.15 -1.55
N GLY A 124 -6.86 -0.21 -1.63
CA GLY A 124 -6.00 -0.20 -0.45
C GLY A 124 -6.06 1.11 0.31
N TYR A 125 -6.00 2.25 -0.39
CA TYR A 125 -6.11 3.57 0.23
C TYR A 125 -7.47 3.83 0.86
N GLU A 126 -8.56 3.48 0.18
CA GLU A 126 -9.91 3.58 0.76
C GLU A 126 -10.04 2.71 2.02
N THR A 127 -9.54 1.47 1.96
CA THR A 127 -9.57 0.54 3.08
C THR A 127 -8.79 1.06 4.28
N LEU A 128 -7.56 1.55 4.07
CA LEU A 128 -6.71 2.09 5.12
C LEU A 128 -7.28 3.38 5.70
N SER A 129 -7.78 4.29 4.86
CA SER A 129 -8.44 5.54 5.29
C SER A 129 -9.64 5.25 6.19
N VAL A 130 -10.52 4.32 5.79
CA VAL A 130 -11.67 3.92 6.62
C VAL A 130 -11.22 3.20 7.90
N ALA A 131 -10.15 2.40 7.86
CA ALA A 131 -9.60 1.74 9.04
C ALA A 131 -9.07 2.75 10.06
N MET A 132 -8.33 3.77 9.63
CA MET A 132 -7.82 4.85 10.48
C MET A 132 -8.97 5.63 11.14
N HIS A 133 -9.98 6.03 10.37
CA HIS A 133 -11.18 6.65 10.94
C HIS A 133 -11.89 5.74 11.94
N LYS A 134 -11.93 4.43 11.69
CA LYS A 134 -12.54 3.49 12.62
C LYS A 134 -11.72 3.36 13.91
N LEU A 135 -10.40 3.46 13.83
CA LEU A 135 -9.51 3.49 14.99
C LEU A 135 -9.68 4.76 15.81
N ASP A 136 -9.96 5.91 15.20
CA ASP A 136 -10.28 7.14 15.93
C ASP A 136 -11.56 6.98 16.77
N GLU A 137 -12.55 6.24 16.27
CA GLU A 137 -13.77 5.91 17.02
C GLU A 137 -13.56 4.86 18.12
N LEU A 138 -12.75 3.83 17.86
CA LEU A 138 -12.53 2.71 18.79
C LEU A 138 -11.42 2.98 19.82
N GLY A 139 -10.56 3.96 19.54
CA GLY A 139 -9.30 4.21 20.24
C GLY A 139 -8.15 3.40 19.68
N TRP A 140 -7.05 4.09 19.35
CA TRP A 140 -5.81 3.46 18.94
C TRP A 140 -5.19 2.63 20.08
N PRO A 141 -4.85 1.35 19.85
CA PRO A 141 -4.19 0.53 20.86
C PRO A 141 -2.75 1.01 21.08
N LYS A 142 -2.27 0.97 22.33
CA LYS A 142 -0.89 1.36 22.68
C LYS A 142 0.18 0.43 22.10
N ALA A 143 -0.20 -0.82 21.83
CA ALA A 143 0.65 -1.84 21.24
C ALA A 143 -0.21 -2.74 20.36
N VAL A 144 0.37 -3.19 19.25
CA VAL A 144 -0.29 -4.11 18.31
C VAL A 144 0.12 -5.57 18.53
N ASP A 145 0.86 -5.84 19.60
CA ASP A 145 1.22 -7.19 20.03
C ASP A 145 0.03 -7.85 20.74
N GLY A 146 -0.26 -9.10 20.38
CA GLY A 146 -1.38 -9.89 20.90
C GLY A 146 -2.36 -10.34 19.82
N GLU A 147 -3.49 -10.90 20.24
CA GLU A 147 -4.46 -11.52 19.33
C GLU A 147 -4.95 -10.56 18.23
N VAL A 148 -4.71 -10.94 16.99
CA VAL A 148 -5.12 -10.28 15.74
C VAL A 148 -5.83 -11.31 14.88
N ARG A 149 -6.66 -10.88 13.93
CA ARG A 149 -7.31 -11.80 12.99
C ARG A 149 -6.38 -12.12 11.81
N ALA A 150 -6.24 -13.39 11.47
CA ALA A 150 -5.82 -13.76 10.11
C ALA A 150 -6.85 -13.25 9.09
N PRO A 151 -6.43 -12.87 7.86
CA PRO A 151 -5.05 -12.85 7.33
C PRO A 151 -4.13 -11.71 7.80
N VAL A 152 -4.62 -10.69 8.52
CA VAL A 152 -3.77 -9.54 8.93
C VAL A 152 -2.58 -9.97 9.80
N GLU A 153 -2.75 -11.00 10.64
CA GLU A 153 -1.67 -11.55 11.46
C GLU A 153 -0.48 -12.06 10.61
N GLU A 154 -0.77 -12.61 9.43
CA GLU A 154 0.20 -13.27 8.55
C GLU A 154 0.75 -12.32 7.47
N MET A 155 0.02 -11.24 7.17
CA MET A 155 0.27 -10.30 6.05
C MET A 155 1.75 -9.94 5.84
N LEU A 156 2.42 -9.39 6.86
CA LEU A 156 3.83 -8.98 6.75
C LEU A 156 4.77 -10.19 6.57
N ALA A 157 4.56 -11.25 7.34
CA ALA A 157 5.43 -12.42 7.29
C ALA A 157 5.31 -13.16 5.95
N SER A 158 4.09 -13.35 5.45
CA SER A 158 3.83 -13.96 4.15
C SER A 158 4.39 -13.14 2.99
N ALA A 159 4.30 -11.82 3.05
CA ALA A 159 4.89 -10.96 2.03
C ALA A 159 6.42 -11.00 2.04
N LEU A 160 7.05 -10.96 3.22
CA LEU A 160 8.51 -11.09 3.32
C LEU A 160 9.02 -12.48 2.90
N GLU A 161 8.28 -13.54 3.22
CA GLU A 161 8.61 -14.89 2.75
C GLU A 161 8.57 -14.94 1.21
N ALA A 162 7.51 -14.41 0.59
CA ALA A 162 7.40 -14.32 -0.87
C ALA A 162 8.57 -13.56 -1.50
N LEU A 163 8.96 -12.41 -0.94
CA LEU A 163 10.12 -11.66 -1.41
C LEU A 163 11.44 -12.43 -1.25
N SER A 164 11.56 -13.27 -0.23
CA SER A 164 12.75 -14.12 -0.04
C SER A 164 12.84 -15.25 -1.08
N GLN A 165 11.70 -15.68 -1.61
CA GLN A 165 11.59 -16.70 -2.65
C GLN A 165 11.66 -16.05 -4.04
N ASP A 166 12.88 -15.77 -4.50
CA ASP A 166 13.11 -15.21 -5.85
C ASP A 166 12.38 -13.87 -6.10
N LEU A 167 12.27 -13.01 -5.08
CA LEU A 167 11.60 -11.70 -5.21
C LEU A 167 10.19 -11.80 -5.82
N ASP A 168 9.39 -12.77 -5.34
CA ASP A 168 8.01 -12.97 -5.80
C ASP A 168 7.10 -11.83 -5.32
N THR A 169 7.21 -10.69 -6.01
CA THR A 169 6.44 -9.47 -5.76
C THR A 169 4.95 -9.62 -6.00
N PRO A 170 4.46 -10.40 -7.00
CA PRO A 170 3.03 -10.68 -7.12
C PRO A 170 2.49 -11.38 -5.87
N ALA A 171 3.21 -12.36 -5.32
CA ALA A 171 2.79 -13.03 -4.09
C ALA A 171 2.86 -12.10 -2.87
N ALA A 172 3.86 -11.22 -2.80
CA ALA A 172 3.96 -10.22 -1.74
C ALA A 172 2.80 -9.21 -1.74
N VAL A 173 2.45 -8.68 -2.93
CA VAL A 173 1.27 -7.83 -3.12
C VAL A 173 -0.01 -8.60 -2.79
N GLY A 174 -0.08 -9.88 -3.17
CA GLY A 174 -1.18 -10.77 -2.83
C GLY A 174 -1.43 -10.84 -1.32
N ALA A 175 -0.39 -11.05 -0.53
CA ALA A 175 -0.48 -11.10 0.93
C ALA A 175 -0.98 -9.78 1.54
N LEU A 176 -0.49 -8.63 1.03
CA LEU A 176 -0.98 -7.30 1.41
C LEU A 176 -2.50 -7.18 1.13
N MET A 177 -2.92 -7.52 -0.08
CA MET A 177 -4.32 -7.40 -0.50
C MET A 177 -5.26 -8.34 0.28
N GLU A 178 -4.80 -9.53 0.66
CA GLU A 178 -5.56 -10.42 1.54
C GLU A 178 -5.77 -9.82 2.93
N GLY A 179 -4.74 -9.23 3.53
CA GLY A 179 -4.86 -8.50 4.78
C GLY A 179 -5.87 -7.34 4.67
N LEU A 180 -5.78 -6.54 3.61
CA LEU A 180 -6.70 -5.42 3.36
C LEU A 180 -8.16 -5.89 3.14
N LYS A 181 -8.40 -7.06 2.55
CA LYS A 181 -9.76 -7.66 2.47
C LYS A 181 -10.36 -7.91 3.85
N GLU A 182 -9.57 -8.41 4.79
CA GLU A 182 -10.03 -8.62 6.17
C GLU A 182 -10.25 -7.29 6.91
N VAL A 183 -9.38 -6.29 6.68
CA VAL A 183 -9.59 -4.93 7.20
C VAL A 183 -10.92 -4.37 6.72
N ASN A 184 -11.20 -4.45 5.41
CA ASN A 184 -12.44 -3.94 4.83
C ASN A 184 -13.68 -4.66 5.42
N ARG A 185 -13.61 -5.99 5.60
CA ARG A 185 -14.65 -6.75 6.29
C ARG A 185 -14.85 -6.25 7.73
N LEU A 186 -13.77 -6.02 8.46
CA LEU A 186 -13.80 -5.59 9.85
C LEU A 186 -14.29 -4.15 10.01
N VAL A 187 -14.03 -3.23 9.09
CA VAL A 187 -14.58 -1.87 9.16
C VAL A 187 -16.08 -1.86 8.87
N GLN A 188 -16.54 -2.66 7.91
CA GLN A 188 -17.97 -2.81 7.57
C GLN A 188 -18.76 -3.53 8.68
N SER A 189 -18.21 -4.60 9.25
CA SER A 189 -18.86 -5.40 10.29
C SER A 189 -17.88 -6.02 11.27
N GLY A 190 -17.91 -5.53 12.52
CA GLY A 190 -17.17 -6.13 13.63
C GLY A 190 -17.88 -7.32 14.29
N LYS A 191 -18.93 -7.88 13.67
CA LYS A 191 -19.74 -8.94 14.27
C LYS A 191 -18.88 -10.18 14.54
N GLY A 192 -18.95 -10.70 15.77
CA GLY A 192 -18.19 -11.87 16.19
C GLY A 192 -16.72 -11.60 16.52
N VAL A 193 -16.29 -10.34 16.55
CA VAL A 193 -14.92 -9.95 16.92
C VAL A 193 -14.96 -9.03 18.13
N ALA A 194 -14.20 -9.36 19.18
CA ALA A 194 -14.11 -8.51 20.36
C ALA A 194 -13.58 -7.11 19.99
N PRO A 195 -14.14 -6.01 20.52
CA PRO A 195 -13.73 -4.66 20.13
C PRO A 195 -12.22 -4.40 20.23
N LYS A 196 -11.56 -4.94 21.27
CA LYS A 196 -10.10 -4.84 21.44
C LYS A 196 -9.32 -5.59 20.35
N VAL A 197 -9.77 -6.78 19.96
CA VAL A 197 -9.14 -7.57 18.87
C VAL A 197 -9.35 -6.87 17.54
N ARG A 198 -10.55 -6.32 17.30
CA ARG A 198 -10.84 -5.52 16.10
C ARG A 198 -9.93 -4.31 16.00
N ALA A 199 -9.85 -3.48 17.05
CA ALA A 199 -8.98 -2.30 17.08
C ALA A 199 -7.50 -2.69 16.88
N ARG A 200 -7.02 -3.75 17.55
CA ARG A 200 -5.65 -4.26 17.36
C ARG A 200 -5.41 -4.71 15.92
N THR A 201 -6.36 -5.43 15.32
CA THR A 201 -6.26 -5.91 13.94
C THR A 201 -6.18 -4.75 12.95
N LEU A 202 -7.03 -3.74 13.08
CA LEU A 202 -6.99 -2.56 12.20
C LEU A 202 -5.66 -1.80 12.35
N ALA A 203 -5.20 -1.57 13.58
CA ALA A 203 -3.94 -0.86 13.83
C ALA A 203 -2.72 -1.64 13.34
N ARG A 204 -2.74 -2.98 13.49
CA ARG A 204 -1.72 -3.88 12.95
C ARG A 204 -1.66 -3.81 11.44
N ALA A 205 -2.82 -3.81 10.76
CA ALA A 205 -2.86 -3.72 9.31
C ALA A 205 -2.33 -2.39 8.78
N VAL A 206 -2.66 -1.25 9.43
CA VAL A 206 -2.12 0.06 9.03
C VAL A 206 -0.59 0.06 9.11
N ARG A 207 -0.04 -0.38 10.25
CA ARG A 207 1.42 -0.47 10.45
C ARG A 207 2.09 -1.40 9.44
N ASP A 208 1.54 -2.60 9.25
CA ASP A 208 2.14 -3.60 8.38
C ASP A 208 2.00 -3.20 6.90
N ALA A 209 0.93 -2.51 6.51
CA ALA A 209 0.78 -1.93 5.17
C ALA A 209 1.76 -0.78 4.93
N GLU A 210 2.02 0.07 5.93
CA GLU A 210 3.06 1.12 5.86
C GLU A 210 4.46 0.50 5.70
N ALA A 211 4.77 -0.54 6.48
CA ALA A 211 6.05 -1.25 6.37
C ALA A 211 6.22 -1.95 5.01
N LEU A 212 5.17 -2.63 4.52
CA LEU A 212 5.19 -3.24 3.19
C LEU A 212 5.23 -2.20 2.09
N GLY A 213 4.52 -1.08 2.26
CA GLY A 213 4.56 0.04 1.35
C GLY A 213 5.98 0.57 1.18
N ALA A 214 6.70 0.82 2.29
CA ALA A 214 8.09 1.24 2.27
C ALA A 214 9.04 0.24 1.58
N VAL A 215 8.74 -1.05 1.62
CA VAL A 215 9.53 -2.10 0.95
C VAL A 215 9.19 -2.22 -0.53
N LEU A 216 7.92 -2.14 -0.90
CA LEU A 216 7.41 -2.40 -2.26
C LEU A 216 7.37 -1.14 -3.11
N GLY A 217 7.06 -0.02 -2.49
CA GLY A 217 6.98 1.25 -3.14
C GLY A 217 5.65 1.84 -3.45
N CYS A 218 4.65 1.31 -2.81
CA CYS A 218 3.29 1.76 -2.95
C CYS A 218 2.78 2.15 -1.57
N PHE A 219 1.66 2.84 -1.53
CA PHE A 219 1.05 3.30 -0.27
C PHE A 219 1.90 4.31 0.50
N GLN A 220 2.56 5.23 -0.20
CA GLN A 220 3.49 6.21 0.39
C GLN A 220 2.79 7.49 0.81
N THR A 221 1.78 7.88 0.04
CA THR A 221 0.90 8.99 0.40
C THR A 221 0.05 8.62 1.63
N PRO A 222 -0.18 9.54 2.60
CA PRO A 222 -1.12 9.31 3.68
C PRO A 222 -2.51 8.91 3.14
N PRO A 223 -3.17 7.84 3.65
CA PRO A 223 -4.35 7.28 2.99
C PRO A 223 -5.52 8.25 2.79
N HIS A 224 -5.72 9.19 3.71
CA HIS A 224 -6.76 10.20 3.57
C HIS A 224 -6.45 11.17 2.44
N GLU A 225 -5.21 11.63 2.30
CA GLU A 225 -4.76 12.52 1.23
C GLU A 225 -4.87 11.84 -0.14
N ALA A 226 -4.46 10.57 -0.23
CA ALA A 226 -4.57 9.78 -1.47
C ALA A 226 -6.03 9.64 -1.94
N VAL A 227 -6.96 9.36 -1.02
CA VAL A 227 -8.40 9.28 -1.33
C VAL A 227 -8.95 10.62 -1.79
N GLU A 228 -8.54 11.72 -1.15
CA GLU A 228 -8.99 13.07 -1.54
C GLU A 228 -8.44 13.49 -2.90
N ALA A 229 -7.15 13.23 -3.17
CA ALA A 229 -6.51 13.49 -4.45
C ALA A 229 -7.20 12.71 -5.59
N ARG A 230 -7.44 11.41 -5.39
CA ARG A 230 -8.18 10.57 -6.35
C ARG A 230 -9.59 11.11 -6.60
N ARG A 231 -10.31 11.49 -5.53
CA ARG A 231 -11.64 12.08 -5.66
C ARG A 231 -11.61 13.38 -6.46
N ALA A 232 -10.63 14.25 -6.24
CA ALA A 232 -10.47 15.49 -7.00
C ALA A 232 -10.19 15.22 -8.49
N GLN A 233 -9.32 14.26 -8.80
CA GLN A 233 -9.05 13.84 -10.18
C GLN A 233 -10.31 13.30 -10.88
N LEU A 234 -11.05 12.40 -10.22
CA LEU A 234 -12.31 11.86 -10.75
C LEU A 234 -13.39 12.94 -10.91
N ALA A 235 -13.44 13.92 -10.00
CA ALA A 235 -14.36 15.04 -10.10
C ALA A 235 -14.03 15.90 -11.33
N ALA A 236 -12.75 16.27 -11.49
CA ALA A 236 -12.27 17.05 -12.63
C ALA A 236 -12.54 16.34 -13.96
N ALA A 237 -12.29 15.03 -14.04
CA ALA A 237 -12.59 14.22 -15.23
C ALA A 237 -14.07 14.21 -15.61
N ARG A 238 -14.97 14.44 -14.65
CA ARG A 238 -16.42 14.56 -14.85
C ARG A 238 -16.92 16.01 -14.95
N GLY A 239 -16.03 17.01 -14.91
CA GLY A 239 -16.39 18.42 -14.90
C GLY A 239 -17.12 18.86 -13.62
N LEU A 240 -16.87 18.17 -12.50
CA LEU A 240 -17.43 18.49 -11.18
C LEU A 240 -16.42 19.29 -10.36
N GLU A 241 -16.91 20.32 -9.66
CA GLU A 241 -16.14 21.02 -8.63
C GLU A 241 -16.37 20.35 -7.28
N VAL A 242 -15.30 19.92 -6.62
CA VAL A 242 -15.34 19.22 -5.32
C VAL A 242 -16.02 20.09 -4.27
N GLU A 243 -15.70 21.37 -4.23
CA GLU A 243 -16.25 22.37 -3.30
C GLU A 243 -17.77 22.52 -3.48
N ARG A 244 -18.26 22.41 -4.72
CA ARG A 244 -19.70 22.44 -5.00
C ARG A 244 -20.38 21.20 -4.44
N VAL A 245 -19.79 20.02 -4.61
CA VAL A 245 -20.34 18.78 -4.05
C VAL A 245 -20.33 18.83 -2.53
N ASP A 246 -19.24 19.30 -1.92
CA ASP A 246 -19.13 19.49 -0.47
C ASP A 246 -20.20 20.44 0.07
N ALA A 247 -20.43 21.57 -0.62
CA ALA A 247 -21.48 22.52 -0.24
C ALA A 247 -22.88 21.88 -0.30
N LEU A 248 -23.17 21.05 -1.32
CA LEU A 248 -24.44 20.32 -1.42
C LEU A 248 -24.60 19.30 -0.29
N VAL A 249 -23.53 18.55 0.02
CA VAL A 249 -23.52 17.57 1.11
C VAL A 249 -23.73 18.27 2.46
N GLN A 250 -23.06 19.40 2.70
CA GLN A 250 -23.24 20.17 3.92
C GLN A 250 -24.66 20.75 4.04
N ALA A 251 -25.19 21.32 2.96
CA ALA A 251 -26.57 21.83 2.94
C ALA A 251 -27.59 20.73 3.27
N ARG A 252 -27.31 19.49 2.85
CA ARG A 252 -28.14 18.31 3.18
C ARG A 252 -28.02 17.96 4.67
N VAL A 253 -26.81 17.94 5.22
CA VAL A 253 -26.57 17.69 6.65
C VAL A 253 -27.33 18.72 7.49
N ASP A 254 -27.25 19.99 7.12
CA ASP A 254 -27.95 21.09 7.80
C ASP A 254 -29.47 20.95 7.72
N ALA A 255 -30.00 20.58 6.54
CA ALA A 255 -31.43 20.33 6.37
C ALA A 255 -31.92 19.19 7.27
N ARG A 256 -31.17 18.08 7.38
CA ARG A 256 -31.48 16.98 8.30
C ARG A 256 -31.43 17.43 9.76
N ALA A 257 -30.42 18.21 10.14
CA ALA A 257 -30.28 18.73 11.51
C ALA A 257 -31.44 19.66 11.89
N GLN A 258 -32.01 20.38 10.92
CA GLN A 258 -33.18 21.25 11.09
C GLN A 258 -34.53 20.51 11.00
N GLY A 259 -34.52 19.21 10.71
CA GLY A 259 -35.75 18.41 10.53
C GLY A 259 -36.46 18.61 9.20
N ASP A 260 -35.83 19.28 8.23
CA ASP A 260 -36.35 19.47 6.87
C ASP A 260 -35.96 18.27 5.99
N PHE A 261 -36.67 17.16 6.20
CA PHE A 261 -36.41 15.92 5.48
C PHE A 261 -36.71 16.02 3.97
N ALA A 262 -37.69 16.83 3.58
CA ALA A 262 -38.03 17.03 2.18
C ALA A 262 -36.89 17.73 1.42
N LYS A 263 -36.30 18.77 2.01
CA LYS A 263 -35.11 19.44 1.45
C LYS A 263 -33.90 18.50 1.44
N ALA A 264 -33.69 17.72 2.49
CA ALA A 264 -32.60 16.75 2.54
C ALA A 264 -32.70 15.68 1.42
N ASP A 265 -33.92 15.20 1.12
CA ASP A 265 -34.16 14.24 0.06
C ASP A 265 -34.01 14.87 -1.34
N ALA A 266 -34.43 16.12 -1.52
CA ALA A 266 -34.21 16.86 -2.76
C ALA A 266 -32.71 17.06 -3.05
N LEU A 267 -31.94 17.47 -2.03
CA LEU A 267 -30.48 17.62 -2.14
C LEU A 267 -29.79 16.28 -2.39
N ARG A 268 -30.28 15.18 -1.79
CA ARG A 268 -29.77 13.84 -2.08
C ARG A 268 -29.96 13.48 -3.54
N ALA A 269 -31.15 13.73 -4.11
CA ALA A 269 -31.42 13.47 -5.52
C ALA A 269 -30.54 14.33 -6.46
N GLU A 270 -30.29 15.60 -6.10
CA GLU A 270 -29.37 16.46 -6.84
C GLU A 270 -27.93 15.91 -6.83
N ILE A 271 -27.45 15.47 -5.67
CA ILE A 271 -26.11 14.88 -5.52
C ILE A 271 -26.01 13.56 -6.30
N GLU A 272 -27.01 12.68 -6.20
CA GLU A 272 -27.05 11.41 -6.94
C GLU A 272 -27.12 11.63 -8.46
N ALA A 273 -27.78 12.71 -8.92
CA ALA A 273 -27.81 13.09 -10.34
C ALA A 273 -26.43 13.56 -10.87
N LEU A 274 -25.52 13.99 -9.99
CA LEU A 274 -24.12 14.27 -10.33
C LEU A 274 -23.26 12.98 -10.37
N GLY A 275 -23.86 11.81 -10.14
CA GLY A 275 -23.14 10.54 -10.05
C GLY A 275 -22.37 10.37 -8.74
N VAL A 276 -22.68 11.18 -7.72
CA VAL A 276 -22.04 11.14 -6.40
C VAL A 276 -22.84 10.25 -5.46
N ARG A 277 -22.16 9.36 -4.73
CA ARG A 277 -22.78 8.54 -3.68
C ARG A 277 -22.45 9.10 -2.31
N ILE A 278 -23.47 9.27 -1.47
CA ILE A 278 -23.32 9.74 -0.08
C ILE A 278 -23.29 8.55 0.88
N HIS A 279 -22.32 8.55 1.78
CA HIS A 279 -22.13 7.61 2.86
C HIS A 279 -22.33 8.34 4.19
N ASP A 280 -23.47 8.10 4.85
CA ASP A 280 -23.73 8.66 6.18
C ASP A 280 -23.12 7.75 7.26
N GLY A 281 -22.31 8.33 8.15
CA GLY A 281 -21.70 7.64 9.28
C GLY A 281 -21.86 8.42 10.59
N ALA A 282 -21.46 7.79 11.71
CA ALA A 282 -21.47 8.44 13.03
C ALA A 282 -20.53 9.66 13.11
N SER A 283 -19.50 9.68 12.28
CA SER A 283 -18.50 10.75 12.16
C SER A 283 -18.86 11.84 11.14
N GLY A 284 -20.02 11.74 10.46
CA GLY A 284 -20.48 12.70 9.46
C GLY A 284 -20.86 12.05 8.12
N SER A 285 -21.22 12.87 7.14
CA SER A 285 -21.49 12.44 5.76
C SER A 285 -20.23 12.51 4.92
N ARG A 286 -19.82 11.39 4.33
CA ARG A 286 -18.75 11.33 3.31
C ARG A 286 -19.38 11.06 1.94
N TRP A 287 -18.62 11.26 0.86
CA TRP A 287 -19.10 10.96 -0.48
C TRP A 287 -17.99 10.42 -1.39
N SER A 288 -18.39 9.67 -2.42
CA SER A 288 -17.52 9.04 -3.43
C SER A 288 -18.09 9.21 -4.84
N LEU A 289 -17.25 9.04 -5.86
CA LEU A 289 -17.59 9.09 -7.29
C LEU A 289 -17.66 7.71 -7.94
#